data_AF-A0A7C2HC38-F1
#
_entry.id   AF-A0A7C2HC38-F1
#
_cell.length_a   1.000
_cell.length_b   1.000
_cell.length_c   1.000
_cell.angle_alpha   90.00
_cell.angle_beta   90.00
_cell.angle_gamma   90.00
#
_symmetry.space_group_name_H-M   'P 1'
#
loop_
_entity.id
_entity.type
_entity.pdbx_description
1 polymer ?
#
loop_
_entity_poly.entity_id
_entity_poly.type
_entity_poly.pdbx_seq_one_letter_code
_entity_poly.pdbx_strand_id
1 'polypeptide(L)'
;MAYIGRKTTGDSEPLNADVYIWSAWALERIREALDAGEEPPQFRQTSPWHWIYLSTSVNKAGLRDRVYVDSVKKCVRWEPPDGADAAA
;
A
#
# COMPACT_ATOMS: atom_id res chain seq x y z
N MET A 1 15.55 1.99 -23.38
CA MET A 1 15.26 2.15 -21.94
C MET A 1 13.76 2.11 -21.76
N ALA A 2 13.20 0.97 -21.34
CA ALA A 2 11.79 0.91 -20.99
C ALA A 2 11.61 1.69 -19.69
N TYR A 3 10.95 2.84 -19.75
CA TYR A 3 10.40 3.46 -18.55
C TYR A 3 9.39 2.47 -18.00
N ILE A 4 9.77 1.69 -16.99
CA ILE A 4 8.82 1.00 -16.14
C ILE A 4 8.09 2.12 -15.40
N GLY A 5 7.08 2.68 -16.04
CA GLY A 5 6.19 3.63 -15.42
C GLY A 5 5.61 2.94 -14.21
N ARG A 6 5.98 3.39 -13.01
CA ARG A 6 5.33 3.04 -11.75
C ARG A 6 3.83 3.04 -12.01
N LYS A 7 3.17 1.88 -11.95
CA LYS A 7 1.71 1.79 -12.04
C LYS A 7 1.15 2.48 -10.81
N THR A 8 0.97 3.79 -10.90
CA THR A 8 0.06 4.49 -10.02
C THR A 8 -1.29 3.86 -10.27
N THR A 9 -1.99 3.50 -9.19
CA THR A 9 -3.32 2.89 -9.23
C THR A 9 -4.39 3.90 -9.66
N GLY A 10 -4.00 4.90 -10.46
CA GLY A 10 -4.55 6.24 -10.50
C GLY A 10 -5.76 6.42 -11.40
N ASP A 11 -6.08 5.47 -12.28
CA ASP A 11 -7.26 5.51 -13.16
C ASP A 11 -8.55 5.02 -12.47
N SER A 12 -8.45 4.24 -11.39
CA SER A 12 -9.63 3.67 -10.70
C SER A 12 -9.67 3.97 -9.20
N GLU A 13 -8.80 4.86 -8.73
CA GLU A 13 -8.78 5.22 -7.32
C GLU A 13 -10.01 6.06 -6.93
N PRO A 14 -10.80 5.62 -5.93
CA PRO A 14 -12.01 6.32 -5.52
C PRO A 14 -11.67 7.53 -4.63
N LEU A 15 -11.10 8.59 -5.21
CA LEU A 15 -10.57 9.76 -4.49
C LEU A 15 -11.61 10.55 -3.68
N ASN A 16 -12.88 10.49 -4.09
CA ASN A 16 -14.00 11.17 -3.43
C ASN A 16 -14.75 10.28 -2.43
N ALA A 17 -14.35 9.02 -2.29
CA ALA A 17 -14.99 8.11 -1.36
C ALA A 17 -14.54 8.40 0.08
N ASP A 18 -15.33 7.94 1.05
CA ASP A 18 -14.94 8.03 2.45
C ASP A 18 -13.77 7.09 2.79
N VAL A 19 -13.23 7.28 3.99
CA VAL A 19 -12.05 6.55 4.49
C VAL A 19 -12.24 5.03 4.45
N TYR A 20 -13.45 4.52 4.67
CA TYR A 20 -13.72 3.09 4.72
C TYR A 20 -13.69 2.48 3.32
N ILE A 21 -14.39 3.10 2.38
CA ILE A 21 -14.47 2.63 0.98
C ILE A 21 -13.10 2.70 0.33
N TRP A 22 -12.40 3.82 0.48
CA TRP A 22 -11.08 3.98 -0.12
C TRP A 22 -10.05 3.01 0.49
N SER A 23 -10.03 2.83 1.81
CA SER A 23 -9.07 1.91 2.44
C SER A 23 -9.36 0.45 2.13
N ALA A 24 -10.62 0.05 2.00
CA ALA A 24 -10.98 -1.31 1.56
C ALA A 24 -10.43 -1.57 0.15
N TRP A 25 -10.68 -0.64 -0.78
CA TRP A 25 -10.16 -0.71 -2.14
C TRP A 25 -8.61 -0.72 -2.16
N ALA A 26 -7.95 0.15 -1.40
CA ALA A 26 -6.49 0.23 -1.35
C ALA A 26 -5.87 -1.05 -0.78
N LEU A 27 -6.50 -1.65 0.24
CA LEU A 27 -6.07 -2.92 0.81
C LEU A 27 -6.14 -4.07 -0.21
N GLU A 28 -7.17 -4.12 -1.05
CA GLU A 28 -7.27 -5.12 -2.12
C GLU A 28 -6.13 -4.98 -3.13
N ARG A 29 -5.83 -3.75 -3.56
CA ARG A 29 -4.71 -3.48 -4.48
C ARG A 29 -3.36 -3.86 -3.88
N ILE A 30 -3.18 -3.62 -2.58
CA ILE A 30 -1.99 -4.05 -1.83
C ILE A 30 -1.87 -5.58 -1.84
N ARG A 31 -2.96 -6.30 -1.56
CA ARG A 31 -2.96 -7.77 -1.56
C ARG A 31 -2.61 -8.32 -2.94
N GLU A 32 -3.27 -7.82 -3.99
CA GLU A 32 -3.01 -8.25 -5.36
C GLU A 32 -1.55 -8.05 -5.76
N ALA A 33 -0.98 -6.87 -5.49
CA ALA A 33 0.43 -6.59 -5.78
C ALA A 33 1.37 -7.50 -4.98
N LEU A 34 1.04 -7.74 -3.70
CA LEU A 34 1.83 -8.60 -2.81
C LEU A 34 1.79 -10.07 -3.25
N ASP A 35 0.63 -10.59 -3.64
CA ASP A 35 0.44 -11.96 -4.14
C ASP A 35 1.08 -12.15 -5.52
N ALA A 36 1.07 -11.11 -6.37
CA ALA A 36 1.75 -11.13 -7.66
C ALA A 36 3.28 -10.93 -7.57
N GLY A 37 3.82 -10.59 -6.39
CA GLY A 37 5.23 -10.25 -6.22
C GLY A 37 5.65 -8.95 -6.92
N GLU A 38 4.69 -8.04 -7.14
CA GLU A 38 4.92 -6.73 -7.75
C GLU A 38 5.40 -5.68 -6.74
N GLU A 39 5.80 -4.51 -7.22
CA GLU A 39 6.13 -3.36 -6.37
C GLU A 39 4.92 -2.84 -5.58
N PRO A 40 5.12 -2.13 -4.44
CA PRO A 40 4.03 -1.54 -3.69
C PRO A 40 3.19 -0.57 -4.54
N PRO A 41 1.85 -0.68 -4.50
CA PRO A 41 0.99 0.21 -5.25
C PRO A 41 1.17 1.66 -4.78
N GLN A 42 1.10 2.58 -5.74
CA GLN A 42 1.10 4.01 -5.45
C GLN A 42 -0.32 4.55 -5.55
N PHE A 43 -0.67 5.37 -4.57
CA PHE A 43 -1.98 6.00 -4.47
C PHE A 43 -1.85 7.51 -4.56
N ARG A 44 -2.88 8.14 -5.13
CA ARG A 44 -3.01 9.58 -5.31
C ARG A 44 -3.68 10.26 -4.11
N GLN A 45 -4.26 9.48 -3.19
CA GLN A 45 -4.90 9.99 -1.98
C GLN A 45 -3.97 10.87 -1.14
N THR A 46 -4.44 12.06 -0.80
CA THR A 46 -3.67 13.06 -0.08
C THR A 46 -4.13 13.24 1.38
N SER A 47 -5.32 12.79 1.73
CA SER A 47 -5.88 12.95 3.08
C SER A 47 -5.21 12.00 4.08
N PRO A 48 -4.54 12.51 5.14
CA PRO A 48 -3.86 11.67 6.13
C PRO A 48 -4.78 10.65 6.83
N TRP A 49 -6.05 10.99 7.02
CA TRP A 49 -7.03 10.12 7.66
C TRP A 49 -7.24 8.81 6.91
N HIS A 50 -7.20 8.85 5.59
CA HIS A 50 -7.29 7.67 4.73
C HIS A 50 -6.09 6.74 4.94
N TRP A 51 -4.90 7.30 5.08
CA TRP A 51 -3.67 6.54 5.30
C TRP A 51 -3.59 5.93 6.70
N ILE A 52 -4.05 6.66 7.73
CA ILE A 52 -4.16 6.14 9.10
C ILE A 52 -5.13 4.95 9.13
N TYR A 53 -6.28 5.09 8.46
CA TYR A 53 -7.27 4.01 8.39
C TYR A 53 -6.75 2.80 7.60
N LEU A 54 -6.03 3.03 6.49
CA LEU A 54 -5.38 1.97 5.72
C LEU A 54 -4.34 1.22 6.55
N SER A 55 -3.50 1.92 7.32
CA SER A 55 -2.53 1.28 8.23
C SER A 55 -3.22 0.36 9.25
N THR A 56 -4.35 0.82 9.81
CA THR A 56 -5.17 0.00 10.71
C THR A 56 -5.75 -1.22 9.98
N SER A 57 -6.18 -1.05 8.74
CA SER A 57 -6.77 -2.12 7.92
C SER A 57 -5.73 -3.19 7.53
N VAL A 58 -4.50 -2.79 7.20
CA VAL A 58 -3.36 -3.69 6.96
C VAL A 58 -3.04 -4.51 8.20
N ASN A 59 -3.02 -3.89 9.38
CA ASN A 59 -2.80 -4.59 10.65
C ASN A 59 -3.92 -5.61 10.94
N LYS A 60 -5.19 -5.21 10.79
CA LYS A 60 -6.35 -6.11 10.96
C LYS A 60 -6.36 -7.26 9.94
N ALA A 61 -5.78 -7.06 8.77
CA ALA A 61 -5.62 -8.08 7.74
C ALA A 61 -4.46 -9.07 8.02
N GLY A 62 -3.69 -8.89 9.11
CA GLY A 62 -2.53 -9.72 9.42
C GLY A 62 -1.36 -9.51 8.46
N LEU A 63 -1.31 -8.36 7.77
CA LEU A 63 -0.27 -8.05 6.78
C LEU A 63 0.86 -7.17 7.35
N ARG A 64 0.82 -6.84 8.64
CA ARG A 64 1.77 -5.91 9.25
C ARG A 64 3.23 -6.35 9.15
N ASP A 65 3.50 -7.66 9.08
CA ASP A 65 4.87 -8.20 9.01
C ASP A 65 5.43 -8.21 7.57
N ARG A 66 4.61 -7.81 6.58
CA ARG A 66 4.96 -7.77 5.15
C ARG A 66 4.74 -6.40 4.52
N VAL A 67 3.89 -5.57 5.11
CA VAL A 67 3.40 -4.31 4.55
C VAL A 67 3.45 -3.22 5.61
N TYR A 68 4.23 -2.19 5.32
CA TYR A 68 4.26 -0.96 6.09
C TYR A 68 3.51 0.16 5.35
N VAL A 69 2.64 0.87 6.07
CA VAL A 69 1.93 2.05 5.56
C VAL A 69 2.45 3.29 6.28
N ASP A 70 3.10 4.18 5.52
CA ASP A 70 3.56 5.47 6.02
C ASP A 70 2.45 6.51 5.87
N SER A 71 1.77 6.84 6.96
CA SER A 71 0.67 7.80 6.94
C SER A 71 1.10 9.26 6.79
N VAL A 72 2.37 9.55 7.06
CA VAL A 72 2.96 10.89 6.93
C VAL A 72 3.43 11.11 5.49
N LYS A 73 4.21 10.17 4.96
CA LYS A 73 4.73 10.20 3.59
C LYS A 73 3.71 9.73 2.55
N LYS A 74 2.58 9.16 2.99
CA LYS A 74 1.47 8.73 2.13
C LYS A 74 1.94 7.70 1.11
N CYS A 75 2.56 6.64 1.61
CA CYS A 75 3.07 5.57 0.76
C CYS A 75 3.00 4.21 1.46
N VAL A 76 3.01 3.15 0.63
CA VAL A 76 3.11 1.76 1.07
C VAL A 76 4.52 1.27 0.77
N ARG A 77 5.07 0.47 1.68
CA ARG A 77 6.37 -0.19 1.54
C ARG A 77 6.20 -1.67 1.87
N TRP A 78 6.91 -2.52 1.13
CA TRP A 78 7.08 -3.92 1.53
C TRP A 78 8.11 -3.96 2.65
N GLU A 79 7.77 -4.63 3.74
CA GLU A 79 8.77 -4.96 4.75
C GLU A 79 9.44 -6.26 4.33
N PRO A 80 10.79 -6.33 4.33
CA PRO A 80 11.44 -7.62 4.22
C PRO A 80 10.92 -8.50 5.37
N PRO A 81 10.70 -9.81 5.17
CA PRO A 81 10.43 -10.70 6.28
C PRO A 81 11.59 -10.55 7.27
N ASP A 82 11.27 -10.33 8.55
CA ASP A 82 12.21 -10.20 9.65
C ASP A 82 13.27 -11.32 9.53
N GLY A 83 14.48 -10.97 9.04
CA GLY A 83 15.55 -11.93 8.71
C GLY A 83 16.13 -11.89 7.27
N ALA A 84 15.65 -11.06 6.34
CA ALA A 84 16.20 -11.01 4.98
C ALA A 84 17.47 -10.16 4.78
N ASP A 85 18.07 -9.60 5.85
CA ASP A 85 19.40 -8.96 5.78
C ASP A 85 20.14 -9.06 7.12
N ALA A 86 20.89 -10.14 7.27
CA ALA A 86 22.02 -10.24 8.20
C ALA A 86 23.17 -11.04 7.55
N ALA A 87 23.36 -10.88 6.24
CA ALA A 87 24.49 -11.46 5.52
C ALA A 87 24.81 -10.65 4.25
N ALA A 88 25.59 -9.58 4.41
CA ALA A 88 26.44 -9.00 3.37
C ALA A 88 27.76 -8.55 3.99
#